data_AF-A0A845HLG0-F1
#
_entry.id   AF-A0A845HLG0-F1
#
_cell.length_a   1.000
_cell.length_b   1.000
_cell.length_c   1.000
_cell.angle_alpha   90.00
_cell.angle_beta   90.00
_cell.angle_gamma   90.00
#
_symmetry.space_group_name_H-M   'P 1'
#
loop_
_entity.id
_entity.type
_entity.pdbx_description
1 polymer ?
#
loop_
_entity_poly.entity_id
_entity_poly.type
_entity_poly.pdbx_seq_one_letter_code
_entity_poly.pdbx_strand_id
1 'polypeptide(L)' 'MSTYRPEGLEAFRAYAAAVAEEHATAHELAQCAKIDVYNLLAADLFDRVTAARAKSAAAFKIVEGYKS' A
#
# COMPACT_ATOMS: atom_id res chain seq x y z
N MET A 1 13.39 -24.00 10.59
CA MET A 1 12.87 -22.64 10.38
C MET A 1 13.01 -22.34 8.91
N SER A 2 11.90 -22.15 8.20
CA SER A 2 11.91 -21.89 6.76
C SER A 2 12.64 -20.58 6.51
N THR A 3 13.90 -20.66 6.09
CA THR A 3 14.68 -19.53 5.61
C THR A 3 13.99 -19.05 4.34
N TYR A 4 13.24 -17.96 4.46
CA TYR A 4 12.72 -17.24 3.30
C TYR A 4 13.87 -17.11 2.29
N ARG A 5 13.67 -17.63 1.07
CA ARG A 5 14.66 -17.47 0.00
C ARG A 5 14.96 -15.97 -0.15
N PRO A 6 16.21 -15.56 -0.43
CA PRO A 6 16.58 -14.14 -0.53
C PRO A 6 15.61 -13.32 -1.39
N GLU A 7 15.11 -13.92 -2.47
CA GLU A 7 14.13 -13.35 -3.39
C GLU A 7 12.76 -13.08 -2.72
N GLY A 8 12.33 -13.98 -1.82
CA GLY A 8 11.10 -13.80 -1.04
C GLY A 8 11.23 -12.73 0.06
N LEU A 9 12.42 -12.56 0.63
CA LEU A 9 12.70 -11.48 1.59
C LEU A 9 12.68 -10.11 0.90
N GLU A 10 13.25 -10.02 -0.29
CA GLU A 10 13.22 -8.79 -1.09
C GLU A 10 11.80 -8.44 -1.54
N ALA A 11 11.03 -9.43 -2.02
CA ALA A 11 9.61 -9.26 -2.34
C ALA A 11 8.80 -8.80 -1.13
N PHE A 12 9.06 -9.36 0.06
CA PHE A 12 8.39 -8.94 1.30
C PHE A 12 8.75 -7.50 1.69
N ARG A 13 10.00 -7.07 1.53
CA ARG A 13 10.41 -5.68 1.77
C ARG A 13 9.72 -4.71 0.81
N ALA A 14 9.63 -5.08 -0.48
CA ALA A 14 8.91 -4.29 -1.47
C ALA A 14 7.42 -4.17 -1.13
N TYR A 15 6.80 -5.27 -0.69
CA TYR A 15 5.43 -5.27 -0.18
C TYR A 15 5.26 -4.38 1.06
N ALA A 16 6.16 -4.49 2.05
CA ALA A 16 6.10 -3.68 3.27
C ALA A 16 6.22 -2.17 2.97
N ALA A 17 7.08 -1.79 2.02
CA ALA A 17 7.19 -0.40 1.56
C ALA A 17 5.91 0.09 0.87
N ALA A 18 5.32 -0.72 -0.01
CA ALA A 18 4.05 -0.38 -0.68
C ALA A 18 2.90 -0.22 0.32
N VAL A 19 2.80 -1.11 1.32
CA VAL A 19 1.80 -1.03 2.39
C VAL A 19 1.98 0.22 3.25
N ALA A 20 3.22 0.62 3.53
CA ALA A 20 3.49 1.86 4.26
C ALA A 20 3.03 3.10 3.48
N GLU A 21 3.25 3.14 2.16
CA GLU A 21 2.76 4.20 1.26
C GLU A 21 1.21 4.24 1.24
N GLU A 22 0.55 3.09 1.15
CA GLU A 22 -0.91 2.96 1.23
C GLU A 22 -1.45 3.50 2.57
N HIS A 23 -0.86 3.09 3.69
CA HIS A 23 -1.29 3.57 5.01
C HIS A 23 -1.09 5.06 5.20
N ALA A 24 0.02 5.63 4.72
CA ALA A 24 0.27 7.06 4.80
C ALA A 24 -0.78 7.87 4.01
N THR A 25 -1.09 7.41 2.79
CA THR A 25 -2.06 8.09 1.92
C THR A 25 -3.49 7.94 2.44
N ALA A 26 -3.84 6.78 3.01
CA ALA A 26 -5.13 6.56 3.66
C ALA A 26 -5.30 7.42 4.92
N HIS A 27 -4.20 7.64 5.67
CA HIS A 27 -4.20 8.53 6.82
C HIS A 27 -4.43 9.99 6.40
N GLU A 28 -3.80 10.45 5.33
CA GLU A 28 -4.00 11.78 4.74
C GLU A 28 -5.47 11.99 4.34
N LEU A 29 -6.07 11.00 3.63
CA LEU A 29 -7.50 11.03 3.28
C LEU A 29 -8.40 11.10 4.53
N ALA A 30 -8.11 10.31 5.56
CA ALA A 30 -8.89 10.29 6.80
C ALA A 30 -8.79 11.62 7.59
N GLN A 31 -7.68 12.35 7.46
CA GLN A 31 -7.54 13.70 8.01
C GLN A 31 -8.35 14.71 7.19
N CYS A 32 -8.33 14.61 5.86
CA CYS A 32 -9.11 15.49 4.99
C CYS A 32 -10.62 15.29 5.14
N ALA A 33 -11.10 14.06 5.32
CA ALA A 33 -12.52 13.77 5.56
C ALA A 33 -13.07 14.37 6.87
N LYS A 34 -12.20 14.71 7.85
CA LYS A 34 -12.58 15.40 9.08
C LYS A 34 -12.75 16.91 8.90
N ILE A 35 -12.31 17.44 7.75
CA ILE A 35 -12.36 18.86 7.42
C ILE A 35 -13.29 18.97 6.20
N ASP A 36 -14.57 19.24 6.44
CA ASP A 36 -15.72 19.26 5.49
C ASP A 36 -15.55 20.12 4.20
N VAL A 37 -14.39 20.74 3.98
CA VAL A 37 -14.16 21.79 2.97
C VAL A 37 -13.40 21.28 1.73
N TYR A 38 -12.89 20.04 1.73
CA TYR A 38 -11.91 19.59 0.74
C TYR A 38 -12.44 18.62 -0.33
N ASN A 39 -13.64 18.84 -0.89
CA ASN A 39 -14.22 17.91 -1.88
C ASN A 39 -13.34 17.65 -3.12
N LEU A 40 -12.58 18.65 -3.61
CA LEU A 40 -11.67 18.47 -4.76
C LEU A 40 -10.34 17.78 -4.37
N LEU A 41 -9.81 18.06 -3.18
CA LEU A 41 -8.60 17.42 -2.66
C LEU A 41 -8.88 15.97 -2.22
N ALA A 42 -10.09 15.69 -1.74
CA ALA A 42 -10.54 14.35 -1.37
C ALA A 42 -10.59 13.41 -2.58
N ALA A 43 -10.93 13.91 -3.77
CA ALA A 43 -10.92 13.11 -5.01
C ALA A 43 -9.49 12.70 -5.42
N ASP A 44 -8.53 13.63 -5.45
CA ASP A 44 -7.12 13.32 -5.72
C ASP A 44 -6.53 12.36 -4.68
N LEU A 45 -6.86 12.56 -3.40
CA LEU A 45 -6.45 11.65 -2.34
C LEU A 45 -7.05 10.26 -2.50
N PHE A 46 -8.30 10.16 -2.94
CA PHE A 46 -8.94 8.87 -3.21
C PHE A 46 -8.27 8.13 -4.37
N ASP A 47 -7.90 8.84 -5.43
CA ASP A 47 -7.14 8.28 -6.55
C ASP A 47 -5.74 7.82 -6.11
N ARG A 48 -5.05 8.61 -5.29
CA ARG A 48 -3.74 8.25 -4.72
C ARG A 48 -3.84 7.02 -3.81
N VAL A 49 -4.85 6.93 -2.95
CA VAL A 49 -5.09 5.74 -2.11
C VAL A 49 -5.37 4.51 -2.97
N THR A 50 -6.19 4.66 -4.00
CA THR A 50 -6.56 3.55 -4.90
C THR A 50 -5.34 3.06 -5.69
N ALA A 51 -4.49 3.96 -6.17
CA ALA A 51 -3.24 3.61 -6.82
C ALA A 51 -2.26 2.91 -5.86
N ALA A 52 -2.13 3.40 -4.62
CA ALA A 52 -1.28 2.77 -3.60
C ALA A 52 -1.78 1.36 -3.24
N ARG A 53 -3.09 1.19 -3.05
CA ARG A 53 -3.76 -0.11 -2.85
C ARG A 53 -3.45 -1.10 -3.96
N ALA A 54 -3.49 -0.66 -5.22
CA ALA A 54 -3.19 -1.50 -6.37
C ALA A 54 -1.71 -1.95 -6.38
N LYS A 55 -0.77 -1.06 -6.03
CA LYS A 55 0.65 -1.41 -5.88
C LYS A 55 0.87 -2.44 -4.77
N SER A 56 0.27 -2.23 -3.59
CA SER A 56 0.35 -3.17 -2.46
C SER A 56 -0.18 -4.55 -2.84
N ALA A 57 -1.34 -4.61 -3.52
CA ALA A 57 -1.94 -5.86 -3.97
C ALA A 57 -1.07 -6.59 -5.01
N ALA A 58 -0.44 -5.87 -5.93
CA ALA A 58 0.49 -6.44 -6.89
C ALA A 58 1.75 -7.00 -6.20
N ALA A 59 2.32 -6.25 -5.25
CA ALA A 59 3.47 -6.71 -4.46
C ALA A 59 3.12 -7.94 -3.60
N PHE A 60 1.91 -7.98 -3.03
CA PHE A 60 1.44 -9.13 -2.26
C PHE A 60 1.37 -10.41 -3.10
N LYS A 61 0.85 -10.34 -4.33
CA LYS A 61 0.79 -11.49 -5.26
C LYS A 61 2.19 -12.07 -5.54
N ILE A 62 3.20 -11.21 -5.62
CA ILE A 62 4.60 -11.65 -5.81
C ILE A 62 5.07 -12.40 -4.55
N VAL A 63 4.79 -11.86 -3.36
CA VAL A 63 5.11 -12.54 -2.09
C VAL A 63 4.41 -13.89 -1.96
N GLU A 64 3.12 -13.98 -2.36
CA GLU A 64 2.38 -15.25 -2.36
C GLU A 64 3.00 -16.31 -3.27
N GLY A 65 3.60 -15.90 -4.41
CA GLY A 65 4.33 -16.80 -5.30
C GLY A 65 5.55 -17.48 -4.65
N TYR A 66 6.05 -16.96 -3.54
CA TYR A 66 7.16 -17.56 -2.76
C TYR A 66 6.69 -18.38 -1.57
N LYS A 67 5.38 -18.46 -1.33
CA LYS A 67 4.78 -19.26 -0.26
C LYS A 67 4.70 -20.72 -0.75
N SER A 68 5.69 -21.53 -0.35
CA SER A 68 5.71 -22.97 -0.63
C SER A 68 4.73 -23.75 0.24
#